data_AF-A0A2H9I2T6-F1
#
_entry.id   AF-A0A2H9I2T6-F1
#
_cell.length_a   1.000
_cell.length_b   1.000
_cell.length_c   1.000
_cell.angle_alpha   90.00
_cell.angle_beta   90.00
_cell.angle_gamma   90.00
#
_symmetry.space_group_name_H-M   'P 1'
#
loop_
_entity.id
_entity.type
_entity.pdbx_description
1 polymer ?
#
loop_
_entity_poly.entity_id
_entity_poly.type
_entity_poly.pdbx_seq_one_letter_code
_entity_poly.pdbx_strand_id
1 'polypeptide(L)'
;MSDYRPRVREVGIEIGDYNPGRYNAITDVEGVKVGHTTLIEGEGALNPGKGPVRTGVTAVIPHEGNLFREKVQAGVFVLNGFGKSVGLIQIEELGNVETPILLTNTLNVGIVMDALIEYMLRENPDIGVTTTSVNPVVCECNDSFLNDIRGRHVRHRHVFESLNKSRGGEVEEGSIGAGTGMSAYGFKGGIGTSSRVLAKGDGRYTVGVLVLSNFGRREDLRIDGVPVGRELRFYGSESERREGSVIVIIATDAPLNPRQLKRVARRGTHGIARTGSYTGCRSGDIIIAFSTKNKVLHGLSHKVSYEFLPEDSLDPIFKATVEATEEAIINSLFRAETMVGRDGNVRYGIPINEVLKIMRKYGKI
;
A
#
# COMPACT_ATOMS: atom_id res chain seq x y z
N MET A 1 16.92 -19.73 8.57
CA MET A 1 15.70 -19.61 9.38
C MET A 1 15.52 -18.13 9.61
N SER A 2 14.47 -17.50 9.08
CA SER A 2 14.30 -16.07 9.30
C SER A 2 13.82 -15.87 10.74
N ASP A 3 14.58 -15.09 11.51
CA ASP A 3 14.17 -14.68 12.84
C ASP A 3 12.89 -13.85 12.68
N TYR A 4 11.81 -14.32 13.28
CA TYR A 4 10.51 -13.65 13.25
C TYR A 4 10.67 -12.16 13.57
N ARG A 5 10.20 -11.31 12.65
CA ARG A 5 10.23 -9.86 12.81
C ARG A 5 8.87 -9.36 13.32
N PRO A 6 8.79 -8.75 14.51
CA PRO A 6 7.53 -8.24 15.06
C PRO A 6 7.03 -7.01 14.31
N ARG A 7 5.74 -6.70 14.45
CA ARG A 7 5.12 -5.40 14.19
C ARG A 7 5.43 -4.42 15.31
N VAL A 8 5.16 -3.14 15.06
CA VAL A 8 5.50 -2.04 15.97
C VAL A 8 4.80 -2.16 17.34
N ARG A 9 3.53 -2.59 17.37
CA ARG A 9 2.77 -2.79 18.61
C ARG A 9 3.21 -4.02 19.41
N GLU A 10 3.71 -5.06 18.74
CA GLU A 10 4.18 -6.29 19.42
C GLU A 10 5.42 -6.03 20.29
N VAL A 11 6.08 -4.88 20.09
CA VAL A 11 7.21 -4.43 20.91
C VAL A 11 6.88 -3.23 21.80
N GLY A 12 5.60 -2.92 21.99
CA GLY A 12 5.11 -1.90 22.92
C GLY A 12 5.06 -0.46 22.39
N ILE A 13 5.32 -0.24 21.09
CA ILE A 13 5.20 1.09 20.49
C ILE A 13 3.77 1.25 19.95
N GLU A 14 2.98 2.10 20.61
CA GLU A 14 1.59 2.39 20.22
C GLU A 14 1.51 3.72 19.46
N ILE A 15 0.98 3.67 18.24
CA ILE A 15 0.80 4.85 17.39
C ILE A 15 -0.67 5.26 17.40
N GLY A 16 -0.96 6.50 17.80
CA GLY A 16 -2.31 7.04 17.79
C GLY A 16 -3.20 6.58 18.96
N ASP A 17 -4.45 7.01 18.95
CA ASP A 17 -5.39 6.83 20.06
C ASP A 17 -6.45 5.74 19.82
N TYR A 18 -6.69 5.35 18.56
CA TYR A 18 -7.68 4.32 18.24
C TYR A 18 -7.08 2.91 18.36
N ASN A 19 -7.92 1.97 18.80
CA ASN A 19 -7.56 0.55 18.81
C ASN A 19 -7.56 -0.01 17.38
N PRO A 20 -6.63 -0.91 17.05
CA PRO A 20 -6.67 -1.61 15.78
C PRO A 20 -7.81 -2.63 15.72
N GLY A 21 -8.13 -3.06 14.50
CA GLY A 21 -8.97 -4.23 14.27
C GLY A 21 -8.26 -5.53 14.68
N ARG A 22 -8.95 -6.67 14.50
CA ARG A 22 -8.48 -7.98 14.96
C ARG A 22 -7.11 -8.34 14.38
N TYR A 23 -6.92 -8.08 13.08
CA TYR A 23 -5.69 -8.43 12.37
C TYR A 23 -4.74 -7.25 12.27
N ASN A 24 -5.14 -6.06 12.73
CA ASN A 24 -4.44 -4.80 12.52
C ASN A 24 -3.96 -4.67 11.06
N ALA A 25 -4.89 -4.84 10.12
CA ALA A 25 -4.62 -4.93 8.70
C ALA A 25 -5.78 -4.37 7.88
N ILE A 26 -5.53 -4.04 6.60
CA ILE A 26 -6.57 -3.52 5.69
C ILE A 26 -7.78 -4.46 5.55
N THR A 27 -7.54 -5.75 5.73
CA THR A 27 -8.51 -6.86 5.70
C THR A 27 -9.41 -6.93 6.94
N ASP A 28 -9.19 -6.07 7.95
CA ASP A 28 -10.19 -5.85 9.01
C ASP A 28 -11.46 -5.18 8.47
N VAL A 29 -11.37 -4.50 7.31
CA VAL A 29 -12.55 -4.07 6.56
C VAL A 29 -13.15 -5.29 5.86
N GLU A 30 -14.36 -5.65 6.25
CA GLU A 30 -15.03 -6.86 5.78
C GLU A 30 -15.09 -6.94 4.24
N GLY A 31 -14.80 -8.13 3.71
CA GLY A 31 -14.77 -8.42 2.28
C GLY A 31 -13.43 -8.10 1.59
N VAL A 32 -12.60 -7.22 2.17
CA VAL A 32 -11.31 -6.87 1.57
C VAL A 32 -10.36 -8.07 1.64
N LYS A 33 -9.68 -8.35 0.53
CA LYS A 33 -8.66 -9.40 0.43
C LYS A 33 -7.33 -8.85 -0.07
N VAL A 34 -6.24 -9.45 0.38
CA VAL A 34 -4.88 -9.15 -0.09
C VAL A 34 -4.17 -10.42 -0.50
N GLY A 35 -3.44 -10.37 -1.62
CA GLY A 35 -2.63 -11.48 -2.11
C GLY A 35 -1.31 -11.00 -2.70
N HIS A 36 -0.30 -11.87 -2.66
CA HIS A 36 1.07 -11.54 -3.07
C HIS A 36 1.64 -12.59 -4.01
N THR A 37 2.50 -12.14 -4.93
CA THR A 37 3.47 -12.99 -5.63
C THR A 37 4.84 -12.35 -5.51
N THR A 38 5.80 -13.07 -4.94
CA THR A 38 7.16 -12.61 -4.62
C THR A 38 8.16 -13.27 -5.55
N LEU A 39 9.03 -12.48 -6.18
CA LEU A 39 10.04 -12.93 -7.13
C LEU A 39 11.43 -12.59 -6.58
N ILE A 40 12.17 -13.62 -6.16
CA ILE A 40 13.54 -13.52 -5.68
C ILE A 40 14.37 -14.58 -6.42
N GLU A 41 15.25 -14.14 -7.32
CA GLU A 41 16.08 -15.03 -8.13
C GLU A 41 17.44 -14.41 -8.43
N GLY A 42 18.49 -15.23 -8.45
CA GLY A 42 19.85 -14.80 -8.74
C GLY A 42 20.49 -13.88 -7.70
N GLU A 43 21.78 -13.64 -7.87
CA GLU A 43 22.63 -12.83 -6.99
C GLU A 43 23.82 -12.25 -7.77
N GLY A 44 24.57 -11.34 -7.14
CA GLY A 44 25.78 -10.75 -7.74
C GLY A 44 25.50 -9.58 -8.70
N ALA A 45 26.37 -9.43 -9.70
CA ALA A 45 26.35 -8.29 -10.62
C ALA A 45 25.08 -8.24 -11.47
N LEU A 46 24.57 -7.04 -11.73
CA LEU A 46 23.42 -6.81 -12.61
C LEU A 46 23.74 -7.27 -14.03
N ASN A 47 22.92 -8.17 -14.56
CA ASN A 47 22.83 -8.44 -15.99
C ASN A 47 21.42 -8.04 -16.47
N PRO A 48 21.27 -6.85 -17.08
CA PRO A 48 19.96 -6.33 -17.46
C PRO A 48 19.19 -7.31 -18.36
N GLY A 49 17.98 -7.70 -17.96
CA GLY A 49 17.19 -8.73 -18.63
C GLY A 49 17.27 -10.11 -17.99
N LYS A 50 18.21 -10.35 -17.08
CA LYS A 50 18.41 -11.66 -16.44
C LYS A 50 18.29 -11.63 -14.92
N GLY A 51 18.67 -10.53 -14.27
CA GLY A 51 18.63 -10.41 -12.81
C GLY A 51 19.90 -9.77 -12.23
N PRO A 52 20.07 -9.78 -10.90
CA PRO A 52 19.19 -10.38 -9.89
C PRO A 52 17.77 -9.81 -9.85
N VAL A 53 16.79 -10.67 -9.56
CA VAL A 53 15.36 -10.33 -9.49
C VAL A 53 14.95 -10.16 -8.03
N ARG A 54 14.37 -9.02 -7.69
CA ARG A 54 13.81 -8.70 -6.35
C ARG A 54 12.53 -7.89 -6.53
N THR A 55 11.45 -8.52 -6.98
CA THR A 55 10.22 -7.79 -7.32
C THR A 55 8.97 -8.63 -7.08
N GLY A 56 7.80 -8.17 -7.50
CA GLY A 56 6.58 -8.93 -7.35
C GLY A 56 5.31 -8.14 -7.67
N VAL A 57 4.19 -8.73 -7.28
CA VAL A 57 2.85 -8.17 -7.43
C VAL A 57 2.11 -8.32 -6.11
N THR A 58 1.38 -7.28 -5.72
CA THR A 58 0.39 -7.33 -4.62
C THR A 58 -0.97 -6.98 -5.19
N ALA A 59 -1.98 -7.78 -4.89
CA ALA A 59 -3.37 -7.52 -5.22
C ALA A 59 -4.15 -7.09 -3.97
N VAL A 60 -4.99 -6.06 -4.11
CA VAL A 60 -6.00 -5.66 -3.12
C VAL A 60 -7.37 -5.75 -3.78
N ILE A 61 -8.23 -6.62 -3.28
CA ILE A 61 -9.57 -6.86 -3.81
C ILE A 61 -10.57 -6.23 -2.83
N PRO A 62 -11.34 -5.20 -3.25
CA PRO A 62 -12.30 -4.52 -2.36
C PRO A 62 -13.40 -5.42 -1.77
N HIS A 63 -13.86 -6.44 -2.51
CA HIS A 63 -14.81 -7.44 -2.02
C HIS A 63 -14.79 -8.72 -2.86
N GLU A 64 -15.45 -9.78 -2.39
CA GLU A 64 -15.44 -11.10 -3.04
C GLU A 64 -16.29 -11.21 -4.31
N GLY A 65 -17.25 -10.31 -4.52
CA GLY A 65 -18.10 -10.27 -5.71
C GLY A 65 -17.37 -9.76 -6.97
N ASN A 66 -18.10 -9.70 -8.08
CA ASN A 66 -17.57 -9.19 -9.35
C ASN A 66 -17.48 -7.65 -9.32
N LEU A 67 -16.27 -7.11 -9.22
CA LEU A 67 -16.01 -5.67 -9.09
C LEU A 67 -16.45 -4.84 -10.31
N PHE A 68 -16.52 -5.45 -11.49
CA PHE A 68 -17.03 -4.73 -12.67
C PHE A 68 -18.54 -4.57 -12.58
N ARG A 69 -19.26 -5.56 -12.05
CA ARG A 69 -20.71 -5.50 -11.87
C ARG A 69 -21.13 -4.73 -10.64
N GLU A 70 -20.39 -4.88 -9.56
CA GLU A 70 -20.61 -4.28 -8.26
C GLU A 70 -19.38 -3.44 -7.92
N LYS A 71 -19.34 -2.19 -8.36
CA LYS A 71 -18.16 -1.33 -8.14
C LYS A 71 -18.18 -0.78 -6.72
N VAL A 72 -17.03 -0.40 -6.20
CA VAL A 72 -16.93 0.31 -4.91
C VAL A 72 -16.72 1.79 -5.13
N GLN A 73 -17.34 2.64 -4.28
CA GLN A 73 -17.06 4.07 -4.33
C GLN A 73 -15.62 4.34 -3.91
N ALA A 74 -14.96 5.27 -4.60
CA ALA A 74 -13.54 5.54 -4.42
C ALA A 74 -13.18 7.00 -4.67
N GLY A 75 -12.03 7.42 -4.14
CA GLY A 75 -11.40 8.70 -4.41
C GLY A 75 -9.89 8.57 -4.43
N VAL A 76 -9.23 9.46 -5.19
CA VAL A 76 -7.77 9.49 -5.36
C VAL A 76 -7.23 10.81 -4.88
N PHE A 77 -6.01 10.79 -4.32
CA PHE A 77 -5.23 11.99 -4.11
C PHE A 77 -3.77 11.75 -4.53
N VAL A 78 -3.30 12.54 -5.50
CA VAL A 78 -1.91 12.57 -5.93
C VAL A 78 -1.21 13.66 -5.13
N LEU A 79 -0.35 13.28 -4.18
CA LEU A 79 0.45 14.21 -3.41
C LEU A 79 1.66 14.70 -4.23
N ASN A 80 2.36 13.78 -4.89
CA ASN A 80 3.37 14.10 -5.90
C ASN A 80 3.30 13.11 -7.07
N GLY A 81 3.23 13.66 -8.28
CA GLY A 81 2.89 12.94 -9.51
C GLY A 81 4.05 12.23 -10.19
N PHE A 82 5.19 12.01 -9.52
CA PHE A 82 6.33 11.33 -10.14
C PHE A 82 6.12 9.80 -10.31
N GLY A 83 4.90 9.28 -10.17
CA GLY A 83 4.52 7.89 -10.40
C GLY A 83 3.99 7.61 -11.83
N LYS A 84 3.80 6.34 -12.15
CA LYS A 84 3.25 5.84 -13.44
C LYS A 84 2.01 4.98 -13.22
N SER A 85 1.15 5.39 -12.28
CA SER A 85 -0.09 4.67 -11.99
C SER A 85 -1.11 4.79 -13.12
N VAL A 86 -1.93 3.76 -13.32
CA VAL A 86 -2.98 3.66 -14.34
C VAL A 86 -4.35 3.62 -13.65
N GLY A 87 -5.34 4.19 -14.33
CA GLY A 87 -6.77 4.12 -13.96
C GLY A 87 -7.27 5.23 -13.05
N LEU A 88 -6.38 6.11 -12.58
CA LEU A 88 -6.72 7.18 -11.63
C LEU A 88 -7.72 8.22 -12.19
N ILE A 89 -7.63 8.52 -13.50
CA ILE A 89 -8.46 9.54 -14.14
C ILE A 89 -9.94 9.16 -14.09
N GLN A 90 -10.27 7.90 -14.38
CA GLN A 90 -11.66 7.43 -14.32
C GLN A 90 -12.16 7.30 -12.88
N ILE A 91 -11.29 7.04 -11.90
CA ILE A 91 -11.69 7.10 -10.48
C ILE A 91 -12.07 8.54 -10.11
N GLU A 92 -11.32 9.54 -10.57
CA GLU A 92 -11.64 10.95 -10.35
C GLU A 92 -12.95 11.37 -11.03
N GLU A 93 -13.22 10.86 -12.23
CA GLU A 93 -14.42 11.20 -13.01
C GLU A 93 -15.69 10.50 -12.49
N LEU A 94 -15.63 9.17 -12.30
CA LEU A 94 -16.79 8.35 -11.97
C LEU A 94 -16.90 8.02 -10.48
N GLY A 95 -15.86 8.31 -9.68
CA GLY A 95 -15.88 8.12 -8.24
C GLY A 95 -15.95 6.67 -7.79
N ASN A 96 -15.43 5.73 -8.59
CA ASN A 96 -15.50 4.31 -8.28
C ASN A 96 -14.30 3.51 -8.80
N VAL A 97 -14.10 2.33 -8.21
CA VAL A 97 -13.13 1.31 -8.64
C VAL A 97 -13.91 0.08 -9.08
N GLU A 98 -13.58 -0.42 -10.28
CA GLU A 98 -14.28 -1.52 -10.95
C GLU A 98 -13.41 -2.75 -11.23
N THR A 99 -12.19 -2.76 -10.69
CA THR A 99 -11.20 -3.84 -10.82
C THR A 99 -10.44 -4.04 -9.50
N PRO A 100 -9.80 -5.19 -9.27
CA PRO A 100 -8.79 -5.31 -8.23
C PRO A 100 -7.71 -4.22 -8.38
N ILE A 101 -7.22 -3.68 -7.26
CA ILE A 101 -6.13 -2.72 -7.25
C ILE A 101 -4.81 -3.50 -7.20
N LEU A 102 -3.98 -3.38 -8.24
CA LEU A 102 -2.71 -4.08 -8.31
C LEU A 102 -1.53 -3.15 -8.06
N LEU A 103 -0.55 -3.63 -7.30
CA LEU A 103 0.70 -2.94 -7.02
C LEU A 103 1.86 -3.75 -7.62
N THR A 104 2.83 -3.08 -8.25
CA THR A 104 4.05 -3.71 -8.77
C THR A 104 5.20 -2.70 -8.86
N ASN A 105 6.24 -2.97 -9.66
CA ASN A 105 7.29 -2.00 -9.96
C ASN A 105 7.02 -1.15 -11.22
N THR A 106 7.69 -0.01 -11.30
CA THR A 106 7.46 1.02 -12.32
C THR A 106 7.39 0.51 -13.76
N LEU A 107 8.34 -0.35 -14.17
CA LEU A 107 8.45 -0.77 -15.58
C LEU A 107 7.59 -2.01 -15.89
N ASN A 108 6.90 -2.56 -14.90
CA ASN A 108 5.96 -3.66 -15.07
C ASN A 108 4.50 -3.22 -15.07
N VAL A 109 4.18 -1.94 -14.83
CA VAL A 109 2.80 -1.42 -14.87
C VAL A 109 2.05 -1.86 -16.13
N GLY A 110 2.66 -1.71 -17.31
CA GLY A 110 2.03 -2.12 -18.57
C GLY A 110 1.70 -3.61 -18.65
N ILE A 111 2.58 -4.49 -18.15
CA ILE A 111 2.34 -5.95 -18.15
C ILE A 111 1.24 -6.31 -17.14
N VAL A 112 1.26 -5.67 -15.98
CA VAL A 112 0.28 -5.91 -14.92
C VAL A 112 -1.10 -5.39 -15.33
N MET A 113 -1.15 -4.24 -16.02
CA MET A 113 -2.36 -3.70 -16.63
C MET A 113 -2.93 -4.65 -17.68
N ASP A 114 -2.09 -5.14 -18.60
CA ASP A 114 -2.51 -6.08 -19.66
C ASP A 114 -3.08 -7.38 -19.06
N ALA A 115 -2.38 -7.96 -18.08
CA ALA A 115 -2.85 -9.13 -17.36
C ALA A 115 -4.16 -8.89 -16.58
N LEU A 116 -4.33 -7.70 -15.99
CA LEU A 116 -5.56 -7.32 -15.29
C LEU A 116 -6.73 -7.18 -16.26
N ILE A 117 -6.52 -6.56 -17.43
CA ILE A 117 -7.53 -6.51 -18.49
C ILE A 117 -7.92 -7.93 -18.90
N GLU A 118 -6.93 -8.81 -19.14
CA GLU A 118 -7.18 -10.21 -19.49
C GLU A 118 -8.00 -10.94 -18.42
N TYR A 119 -7.70 -10.73 -17.13
CA TYR A 119 -8.49 -11.26 -16.02
C TYR A 119 -9.95 -10.75 -16.08
N MET A 120 -10.14 -9.43 -16.24
CA MET A 120 -11.47 -8.83 -16.24
C MET A 120 -12.32 -9.26 -17.45
N LEU A 121 -11.71 -9.45 -18.62
CA LEU A 121 -12.39 -9.93 -19.83
C LEU A 121 -12.85 -11.39 -19.69
N ARG A 122 -12.07 -12.23 -19.00
CA ARG A 122 -12.47 -13.63 -18.72
C ARG A 122 -13.67 -13.69 -17.78
N GLU A 123 -13.66 -12.86 -16.74
CA GLU A 123 -14.75 -12.80 -15.75
C GLU A 123 -16.00 -12.04 -16.26
N ASN A 124 -15.87 -11.27 -17.34
CA ASN A 124 -16.94 -10.46 -17.93
C ASN A 124 -16.90 -10.50 -19.46
N PRO A 125 -17.43 -11.57 -20.10
CA PRO A 125 -17.36 -11.75 -21.55
C PRO A 125 -18.10 -10.69 -22.39
N ASP A 126 -18.93 -9.86 -21.78
CA ASP A 126 -19.71 -8.82 -22.43
C ASP A 126 -18.97 -7.48 -22.60
N ILE A 127 -17.85 -7.29 -21.89
CA ILE A 127 -17.01 -6.09 -21.98
C ILE A 127 -16.51 -5.91 -23.41
N GLY A 128 -16.77 -4.74 -23.99
CA GLY A 128 -16.40 -4.43 -25.38
C GLY A 128 -17.28 -5.12 -26.43
N VAL A 129 -18.34 -5.84 -26.04
CA VAL A 129 -19.30 -6.47 -26.95
C VAL A 129 -20.69 -5.86 -26.77
N THR A 130 -21.32 -6.08 -25.62
CA THR A 130 -22.66 -5.55 -25.30
C THR A 130 -22.61 -4.48 -24.22
N THR A 131 -21.44 -4.20 -23.64
CA THR A 131 -21.23 -3.10 -22.70
C THR A 131 -19.90 -2.37 -22.95
N THR A 132 -19.57 -1.40 -22.09
CA THR A 132 -18.38 -0.54 -22.14
C THR A 132 -17.06 -1.32 -21.99
N SER A 133 -15.95 -0.59 -22.08
CA SER A 133 -14.61 -1.07 -21.68
C SER A 133 -14.48 -1.18 -20.15
N VAL A 134 -13.26 -1.50 -19.69
CA VAL A 134 -12.87 -1.62 -18.27
C VAL A 134 -11.67 -0.74 -17.95
N ASN A 135 -11.65 -0.19 -16.73
CA ASN A 135 -10.59 0.63 -16.17
C ASN A 135 -9.71 -0.17 -15.19
N PRO A 136 -8.56 -0.70 -15.64
CA PRO A 136 -7.61 -1.36 -14.76
C PRO A 136 -6.94 -0.36 -13.82
N VAL A 137 -6.88 -0.69 -12.52
CA VAL A 137 -6.19 0.14 -11.52
C VAL A 137 -4.85 -0.51 -11.14
N VAL A 138 -3.76 0.11 -11.55
CA VAL A 138 -2.39 -0.38 -11.28
C VAL A 138 -1.54 0.76 -10.74
N CYS A 139 -0.91 0.54 -9.58
CA CYS A 139 0.02 1.48 -8.96
C CYS A 139 1.41 0.84 -8.81
N GLU A 140 2.42 1.67 -8.55
CA GLU A 140 3.80 1.21 -8.57
C GLU A 140 4.74 1.96 -7.65
N CYS A 141 5.89 1.35 -7.38
CA CYS A 141 7.08 2.00 -6.86
C CYS A 141 8.33 1.49 -7.60
N ASN A 142 9.44 2.22 -7.53
CA ASN A 142 10.67 1.86 -8.23
C ASN A 142 11.62 1.02 -7.35
N ASP A 143 11.78 -0.27 -7.67
CA ASP A 143 12.66 -1.21 -6.95
C ASP A 143 14.09 -1.33 -7.54
N SER A 144 14.48 -0.44 -8.45
CA SER A 144 15.74 -0.55 -9.22
C SER A 144 17.03 -0.55 -8.40
N PHE A 145 16.98 -0.26 -7.10
CA PHE A 145 18.15 -0.37 -6.24
C PHE A 145 18.53 -1.82 -5.98
N LEU A 146 17.54 -2.69 -5.73
CA LEU A 146 17.76 -4.12 -5.44
C LEU A 146 17.44 -5.02 -6.65
N ASN A 147 16.58 -4.56 -7.55
CA ASN A 147 16.04 -5.34 -8.65
C ASN A 147 16.64 -4.97 -10.01
N ASP A 148 16.73 -5.94 -10.91
CA ASP A 148 16.80 -5.71 -12.35
C ASP A 148 15.42 -5.25 -12.89
N ILE A 149 15.10 -3.98 -12.68
CA ILE A 149 13.83 -3.41 -13.15
C ILE A 149 13.72 -3.43 -14.70
N ARG A 150 14.86 -3.41 -15.41
CA ARG A 150 14.92 -3.37 -16.89
C ARG A 150 14.52 -4.69 -17.51
N GLY A 151 14.77 -5.82 -16.83
CA GLY A 151 14.36 -7.13 -17.29
C GLY A 151 12.85 -7.39 -17.21
N ARG A 152 12.09 -6.49 -16.57
CA ARG A 152 10.62 -6.54 -16.49
C ARG A 152 10.14 -7.94 -16.10
N HIS A 153 10.66 -8.51 -15.02
CA HIS A 153 10.51 -9.93 -14.66
C HIS A 153 9.09 -10.38 -14.27
N VAL A 154 8.16 -9.45 -14.11
CA VAL A 154 6.75 -9.78 -13.87
C VAL A 154 6.12 -10.35 -15.16
N ARG A 155 5.21 -11.30 -14.99
CA ARG A 155 4.50 -12.02 -16.07
C ARG A 155 3.03 -12.15 -15.66
N HIS A 156 2.15 -12.42 -16.62
CA HIS A 156 0.70 -12.57 -16.37
C HIS A 156 0.40 -13.60 -15.28
N ARG A 157 1.11 -14.74 -15.32
CA ARG A 157 0.99 -15.78 -14.28
C ARG A 157 1.21 -15.26 -12.85
N HIS A 158 2.11 -14.30 -12.64
CA HIS A 158 2.38 -13.73 -11.32
C HIS A 158 1.23 -12.80 -10.88
N VAL A 159 0.55 -12.14 -11.83
CA VAL A 159 -0.64 -11.36 -11.55
C VAL A 159 -1.79 -12.28 -11.14
N PHE A 160 -2.08 -13.31 -11.94
CA PHE A 160 -3.12 -14.29 -11.64
C PHE A 160 -2.86 -15.03 -10.33
N GLU A 161 -1.60 -15.36 -10.04
CA GLU A 161 -1.21 -15.97 -8.77
C GLU A 161 -1.51 -15.04 -7.59
N SER A 162 -1.19 -13.74 -7.69
CA SER A 162 -1.50 -12.76 -6.62
C SER A 162 -3.01 -12.59 -6.40
N LEU A 163 -3.81 -12.61 -7.47
CA LEU A 163 -5.28 -12.58 -7.40
C LEU A 163 -5.82 -13.85 -6.75
N ASN A 164 -5.37 -15.04 -7.19
CA ASN A 164 -5.83 -16.33 -6.66
C ASN A 164 -5.44 -16.57 -5.20
N LYS A 165 -4.28 -16.05 -4.77
CA LYS A 165 -3.81 -16.13 -3.38
C LYS A 165 -4.48 -15.11 -2.45
N SER A 166 -5.30 -14.20 -2.99
CA SER A 166 -5.91 -13.14 -2.20
C SER A 166 -6.89 -13.68 -1.18
N ARG A 167 -6.69 -13.33 0.10
CA ARG A 167 -7.53 -13.76 1.22
C ARG A 167 -7.74 -12.63 2.22
N GLY A 168 -8.81 -12.73 3.02
CA GLY A 168 -8.99 -11.89 4.21
C GLY A 168 -8.15 -12.41 5.38
N GLY A 169 -8.28 -11.79 6.55
CA GLY A 169 -7.51 -12.19 7.73
C GLY A 169 -6.11 -11.58 7.77
N GLU A 170 -5.14 -12.27 8.36
CA GLU A 170 -3.77 -11.79 8.46
C GLU A 170 -3.12 -11.55 7.09
N VAL A 171 -2.44 -10.41 6.96
CA VAL A 171 -1.71 -10.01 5.76
C VAL A 171 -0.21 -10.15 6.01
N GLU A 172 0.49 -10.79 5.06
CA GLU A 172 1.95 -10.86 5.07
C GLU A 172 2.55 -9.49 4.71
N GLU A 173 3.64 -9.12 5.39
CA GLU A 173 4.22 -7.77 5.31
C GLU A 173 5.74 -7.84 5.12
N GLY A 174 6.35 -6.68 4.88
CA GLY A 174 7.78 -6.53 4.65
C GLY A 174 8.14 -6.76 3.18
N SER A 175 9.16 -7.57 2.95
CA SER A 175 9.79 -7.77 1.64
C SER A 175 9.06 -8.80 0.78
N ILE A 176 7.74 -8.63 0.62
CA ILE A 176 6.81 -9.55 -0.06
C ILE A 176 6.07 -8.82 -1.20
N GLY A 177 5.61 -9.55 -2.22
CA GLY A 177 4.77 -9.01 -3.29
C GLY A 177 5.43 -7.83 -4.01
N ALA A 178 4.68 -6.76 -4.22
CA ALA A 178 5.21 -5.51 -4.76
C ALA A 178 6.33 -4.89 -3.90
N GLY A 179 6.35 -5.19 -2.60
CA GLY A 179 7.33 -4.68 -1.64
C GLY A 179 8.70 -5.35 -1.67
N THR A 180 8.85 -6.43 -2.44
CA THR A 180 10.05 -7.30 -2.43
C THR A 180 11.35 -6.52 -2.54
N GLY A 181 11.52 -5.68 -3.57
CA GLY A 181 12.76 -4.91 -3.79
C GLY A 181 12.76 -3.47 -3.28
N MET A 182 11.76 -3.07 -2.48
CA MET A 182 11.59 -1.67 -2.08
C MET A 182 12.53 -1.26 -0.94
N SER A 183 12.85 0.03 -0.88
CA SER A 183 13.73 0.69 0.10
C SER A 183 13.03 1.87 0.75
N ALA A 184 12.99 1.94 2.08
CA ALA A 184 12.37 3.06 2.79
C ALA A 184 13.29 3.58 3.90
N TYR A 185 13.49 4.90 3.98
CA TYR A 185 14.35 5.58 4.95
C TYR A 185 15.79 5.03 4.95
N GLY A 186 16.29 4.64 3.77
CA GLY A 186 17.59 3.97 3.61
C GLY A 186 17.68 2.58 4.24
N PHE A 187 16.62 2.06 4.85
CA PHE A 187 16.46 0.66 5.27
C PHE A 187 15.67 -0.11 4.21
N LYS A 188 15.45 -1.40 4.46
CA LYS A 188 14.53 -2.19 3.67
C LYS A 188 13.09 -1.70 3.92
N GLY A 189 12.37 -1.42 2.83
CA GLY A 189 10.93 -1.12 2.86
C GLY A 189 10.11 -2.30 2.33
N GLY A 190 8.85 -2.04 1.98
CA GLY A 190 7.99 -3.04 1.37
C GLY A 190 6.51 -2.85 1.67
N ILE A 191 5.79 -3.95 1.85
CA ILE A 191 4.37 -3.92 2.23
C ILE A 191 4.25 -3.69 3.72
N GLY A 192 3.35 -2.80 4.14
CA GLY A 192 2.92 -2.72 5.53
C GLY A 192 1.43 -2.45 5.60
N THR A 193 0.80 -2.86 6.69
CA THR A 193 -0.62 -2.66 6.89
C THR A 193 -0.93 -2.37 8.36
N SER A 194 -2.08 -1.74 8.57
CA SER A 194 -2.61 -1.38 9.88
C SER A 194 -4.10 -1.08 9.72
N SER A 195 -4.84 -1.09 10.83
CA SER A 195 -6.24 -0.67 10.85
C SER A 195 -6.59 0.07 12.13
N ARG A 196 -7.73 0.75 12.13
CA ARG A 196 -8.35 1.37 13.31
C ARG A 196 -9.84 1.10 13.30
N VAL A 197 -10.39 0.80 14.48
CA VAL A 197 -11.83 0.66 14.70
C VAL A 197 -12.31 1.86 15.51
N LEU A 198 -13.28 2.58 14.96
CA LEU A 198 -13.85 3.76 15.62
C LEU A 198 -14.71 3.35 16.82
N ALA A 199 -14.90 4.29 17.75
CA ALA A 199 -15.75 4.09 18.90
C ALA A 199 -17.23 3.89 18.48
N LYS A 200 -18.04 3.30 19.38
CA LYS A 200 -19.48 3.09 19.11
C LYS A 200 -20.22 4.40 18.83
N GLY A 201 -19.84 5.50 19.49
CA GLY A 201 -20.42 6.83 19.25
C GLY A 201 -20.13 7.39 17.85
N ASP A 202 -19.06 6.92 17.22
CA ASP A 202 -18.60 7.34 15.88
C ASP A 202 -19.02 6.34 14.78
N GLY A 203 -19.97 5.44 15.08
CA GLY A 203 -20.54 4.48 14.13
C GLY A 203 -19.86 3.12 14.06
N ARG A 204 -18.77 2.88 14.83
CA ARG A 204 -18.00 1.62 14.83
C ARG A 204 -17.50 1.19 13.44
N TYR A 205 -17.15 2.16 12.61
CA TYR A 205 -16.53 1.89 11.32
C TYR A 205 -15.08 1.46 11.49
N THR A 206 -14.59 0.70 10.51
CA THR A 206 -13.20 0.30 10.39
C THR A 206 -12.53 1.11 9.29
N VAL A 207 -11.31 1.58 9.56
CA VAL A 207 -10.41 2.15 8.55
C VAL A 207 -9.19 1.24 8.46
N GLY A 208 -9.03 0.58 7.33
CA GLY A 208 -7.89 -0.27 7.01
C GLY A 208 -6.93 0.43 6.04
N VAL A 209 -5.63 0.26 6.23
CA VAL A 209 -4.61 0.84 5.36
C VAL A 209 -3.56 -0.19 4.97
N LEU A 210 -3.20 -0.22 3.69
CA LEU A 210 -2.05 -0.96 3.16
C LEU A 210 -1.13 0.01 2.42
N VAL A 211 0.17 -0.07 2.68
CA VAL A 211 1.17 0.78 2.05
C VAL A 211 2.21 -0.04 1.30
N LEU A 212 2.71 0.52 0.20
CA LEU A 212 3.94 0.10 -0.46
C LEU A 212 5.00 1.18 -0.21
N SER A 213 5.88 0.94 0.76
CA SER A 213 6.88 1.92 1.20
C SER A 213 8.17 1.81 0.39
N ASN A 214 8.51 2.88 -0.33
CA ASN A 214 9.75 2.98 -1.09
C ASN A 214 10.36 4.39 -1.02
N PHE A 215 10.31 5.09 0.12
CA PHE A 215 10.59 6.53 0.22
C PHE A 215 11.32 6.94 1.49
N GLY A 216 11.67 8.24 1.59
CA GLY A 216 12.27 8.85 2.77
C GLY A 216 13.79 8.69 2.84
N ARG A 217 14.46 9.67 3.48
CA ARG A 217 15.90 9.58 3.79
C ARG A 217 16.10 9.07 5.20
N ARG A 218 17.24 8.45 5.46
CA ARG A 218 17.56 7.84 6.76
C ARG A 218 17.30 8.80 7.91
N GLU A 219 17.89 9.99 7.85
CA GLU A 219 17.84 11.03 8.88
C GLU A 219 16.43 11.58 9.17
N ASP A 220 15.50 11.39 8.25
CA ASP A 220 14.14 11.92 8.35
C ASP A 220 13.21 10.96 9.10
N LEU A 221 13.58 9.68 9.23
CA LEU A 221 12.73 8.67 9.85
C LEU A 221 12.34 9.08 11.27
N ARG A 222 11.02 9.18 11.47
CA ARG A 222 10.40 9.34 12.78
C ARG A 222 9.51 8.14 13.09
N ILE A 223 9.53 7.72 14.34
CA ILE A 223 8.63 6.68 14.87
C ILE A 223 7.98 7.27 16.11
N ASP A 224 6.65 7.47 16.07
CA ASP A 224 5.89 8.12 17.14
C ASP A 224 6.54 9.42 17.63
N GLY A 225 6.98 10.25 16.67
CA GLY A 225 7.66 11.53 16.89
C GLY A 225 9.16 11.44 17.23
N VAL A 226 9.68 10.28 17.65
CA VAL A 226 11.10 10.09 18.00
C VAL A 226 11.97 10.11 16.75
N PRO A 227 13.09 10.86 16.71
CA PRO A 227 13.95 11.00 15.53
C PRO A 227 14.89 9.80 15.33
N VAL A 228 14.33 8.59 15.24
CA VAL A 228 15.06 7.31 15.11
C VAL A 228 16.06 7.33 13.96
N GLY A 229 15.70 7.98 12.85
CA GLY A 229 16.57 8.14 11.69
C GLY A 229 17.90 8.82 11.97
N ARG A 230 17.92 9.81 12.87
CA ARG A 230 19.14 10.54 13.25
C ARG A 230 20.05 9.72 14.15
N GLU A 231 19.45 8.95 15.05
CA GLU A 231 20.17 8.05 15.96
C GLU A 231 20.79 6.87 15.19
N LEU A 232 20.13 6.40 14.12
CA LEU A 232 20.61 5.31 13.26
C LEU A 232 21.29 5.76 11.96
N ARG A 233 21.83 6.99 11.94
CA ARG A 233 22.37 7.61 10.72
C ARG A 233 23.51 6.81 10.08
N PHE A 234 24.36 6.19 10.90
CA PHE A 234 25.53 5.43 10.46
C PHE A 234 25.29 3.91 10.40
N TYR A 235 24.07 3.45 10.68
CA TYR A 235 23.78 2.02 10.66
C TYR A 235 23.87 1.48 9.23
N GLY A 236 24.89 0.64 8.98
CA GLY A 236 25.09 -0.06 7.72
C GLY A 236 25.44 0.81 6.49
N SER A 237 26.08 1.98 6.66
CA SER A 237 26.51 2.84 5.53
C SER A 237 27.60 2.15 4.68
N GLU A 238 27.64 2.18 3.34
CA GLU A 238 27.48 3.29 2.38
C GLU A 238 26.03 3.70 2.02
N SER A 239 25.65 4.96 2.24
CA SER A 239 24.30 5.44 1.91
C SER A 239 24.27 6.21 0.58
N GLU A 240 23.90 5.52 -0.50
CA GLU A 240 23.39 6.22 -1.69
C GLU A 240 22.03 6.85 -1.36
N ARG A 241 21.95 8.17 -1.56
CA ARG A 241 20.73 8.97 -1.47
C ARG A 241 19.87 8.71 -2.70
N ARG A 242 18.68 8.16 -2.52
CA ARG A 242 17.67 8.10 -3.59
C ARG A 242 16.33 8.58 -3.06
N GLU A 243 15.65 9.37 -3.89
CA GLU A 243 14.26 9.75 -3.71
C GLU A 243 13.37 8.60 -4.18
N GLY A 244 12.19 8.49 -3.57
CA GLY A 244 11.47 7.24 -3.49
C GLY A 244 10.09 7.25 -4.14
N SER A 245 9.11 6.54 -3.59
CA SER A 245 7.69 6.61 -3.91
C SER A 245 6.90 5.93 -2.79
N VAL A 246 5.62 6.27 -2.63
CA VAL A 246 4.73 5.54 -1.73
C VAL A 246 3.33 5.45 -2.32
N ILE A 247 2.78 4.24 -2.30
CA ILE A 247 1.37 4.01 -2.60
C ILE A 247 0.66 3.69 -1.29
N VAL A 248 -0.44 4.38 -1.01
CA VAL A 248 -1.30 4.13 0.16
C VAL A 248 -2.69 3.75 -0.34
N ILE A 249 -3.16 2.57 0.06
CA ILE A 249 -4.51 2.09 -0.21
C ILE A 249 -5.28 2.12 1.11
N ILE A 250 -6.41 2.82 1.13
CA ILE A 250 -7.27 2.99 2.31
C ILE A 250 -8.62 2.33 1.99
N ALA A 251 -9.06 1.44 2.89
CA ALA A 251 -10.37 0.83 2.84
C ALA A 251 -11.18 1.27 4.06
N THR A 252 -12.50 1.40 3.91
CA THR A 252 -13.41 1.59 5.04
C THR A 252 -14.78 1.00 4.76
N ASP A 253 -15.49 0.59 5.81
CA ASP A 253 -16.90 0.19 5.77
C ASP A 253 -17.86 1.38 6.07
N ALA A 254 -17.32 2.59 6.25
CA ALA A 254 -18.12 3.80 6.41
C ALA A 254 -18.83 4.18 5.09
N PRO A 255 -20.13 4.54 5.12
CA PRO A 255 -20.86 4.98 3.93
C PRO A 255 -20.39 6.38 3.51
N LEU A 256 -19.42 6.43 2.59
CA LEU A 256 -18.81 7.67 2.10
C LEU A 256 -18.98 7.84 0.61
N ASN A 257 -19.25 9.07 0.17
CA ASN A 257 -19.30 9.42 -1.24
C ASN A 257 -17.89 9.66 -1.83
N PRO A 258 -17.73 9.71 -3.17
CA PRO A 258 -16.40 9.85 -3.79
C PRO A 258 -15.65 11.12 -3.37
N ARG A 259 -16.36 12.24 -3.18
CA ARG A 259 -15.77 13.49 -2.68
C ARG A 259 -15.24 13.32 -1.25
N GLN A 260 -16.00 12.66 -0.38
CA GLN A 260 -15.57 12.35 0.98
C GLN A 260 -14.37 11.40 0.98
N LEU A 261 -14.37 10.37 0.13
CA LEU A 261 -13.23 9.45 -0.02
C LEU A 261 -11.97 10.16 -0.52
N LYS A 262 -12.10 11.15 -1.42
CA LYS A 262 -10.97 12.01 -1.79
C LYS A 262 -10.44 12.83 -0.60
N ARG A 263 -11.31 13.28 0.32
CA ARG A 263 -10.88 13.92 1.58
C ARG A 263 -10.16 12.93 2.49
N VAL A 264 -10.62 11.68 2.57
CA VAL A 264 -9.95 10.60 3.31
C VAL A 264 -8.58 10.31 2.71
N ALA A 265 -8.45 10.19 1.38
CA ALA A 265 -7.18 9.99 0.69
C ALA A 265 -6.17 11.11 1.01
N ARG A 266 -6.62 12.37 1.10
CA ARG A 266 -5.78 13.50 1.54
C ARG A 266 -5.24 13.35 2.97
N ARG A 267 -5.87 12.56 3.85
CA ARG A 267 -5.38 12.34 5.22
C ARG A 267 -4.24 11.34 5.28
N GLY A 268 -4.13 10.42 4.32
CA GLY A 268 -2.97 9.54 4.20
C GLY A 268 -1.64 10.31 4.16
N THR A 269 -1.64 11.51 3.57
CA THR A 269 -0.45 12.39 3.52
C THR A 269 0.05 12.82 4.89
N HIS A 270 -0.84 12.95 5.88
CA HIS A 270 -0.46 13.35 7.23
C HIS A 270 0.22 12.19 7.96
N GLY A 271 -0.21 10.94 7.71
CA GLY A 271 0.50 9.75 8.21
C GLY A 271 1.91 9.65 7.60
N ILE A 272 2.04 9.87 6.30
CA ILE A 272 3.34 9.96 5.62
C ILE A 272 4.22 11.05 6.26
N ALA A 273 3.68 12.25 6.48
CA ALA A 273 4.43 13.36 7.08
C ALA A 273 4.87 13.07 8.53
N ARG A 274 4.06 12.36 9.33
CA ARG A 274 4.40 11.99 10.71
C ARG A 274 5.57 11.01 10.81
N THR A 275 5.77 10.19 9.79
CA THR A 275 6.98 9.36 9.64
C THR A 275 8.21 10.13 9.13
N GLY A 276 8.05 11.43 8.85
CA GLY A 276 9.12 12.39 8.58
C GLY A 276 9.40 12.68 7.10
N SER A 277 8.64 12.09 6.17
CA SER A 277 8.83 12.41 4.74
C SER A 277 8.33 13.81 4.40
N TYR A 278 9.11 14.48 3.57
CA TYR A 278 8.79 15.79 3.00
C TYR A 278 8.33 15.71 1.53
N THR A 279 8.13 14.50 0.99
CA THR A 279 7.74 14.27 -0.42
C THR A 279 8.73 14.87 -1.43
N GLY A 280 9.86 14.18 -1.63
CA GLY A 280 10.90 14.63 -2.56
C GLY A 280 10.41 14.76 -4.01
N CYS A 281 11.12 15.55 -4.82
CA CYS A 281 10.71 15.89 -6.20
C CYS A 281 10.47 14.64 -7.07
N ARG A 282 11.31 13.60 -6.91
CA ARG A 282 11.20 12.35 -7.66
C ARG A 282 10.35 11.29 -6.93
N SER A 283 9.52 11.69 -5.97
CA SER A 283 8.65 10.79 -5.20
C SER A 283 7.27 10.61 -5.81
N GLY A 284 6.93 9.41 -6.27
CA GLY A 284 5.57 9.08 -6.72
C GLY A 284 4.67 8.76 -5.52
N ASP A 285 3.97 9.76 -4.99
CA ASP A 285 3.22 9.65 -3.73
C ASP A 285 1.72 9.75 -4.03
N ILE A 286 1.04 8.59 -4.04
CA ILE A 286 -0.35 8.45 -4.50
C ILE A 286 -1.16 7.70 -3.44
N ILE A 287 -2.34 8.22 -3.14
CA ILE A 287 -3.26 7.65 -2.16
C ILE A 287 -4.59 7.35 -2.84
N ILE A 288 -5.11 6.14 -2.66
CA ILE A 288 -6.44 5.70 -3.11
C ILE A 288 -7.24 5.31 -1.87
N ALA A 289 -8.47 5.83 -1.75
CA ALA A 289 -9.40 5.44 -0.71
C ALA A 289 -10.68 4.88 -1.33
N PHE A 290 -11.21 3.78 -0.80
CA PHE A 290 -12.48 3.22 -1.22
C PHE A 290 -13.35 2.82 -0.02
N SER A 291 -14.67 2.79 -0.24
CA SER A 291 -15.65 2.30 0.74
C SER A 291 -16.30 1.01 0.25
N THR A 292 -16.41 0.00 1.12
CA THR A 292 -17.09 -1.27 0.82
C THR A 292 -18.61 -1.21 1.04
N LYS A 293 -19.12 -0.10 1.59
CA LYS A 293 -20.52 -0.01 2.06
C LYS A 293 -21.53 0.14 0.92
N ASN A 294 -21.29 1.08 0.01
CA ASN A 294 -22.20 1.41 -1.08
C ASN A 294 -21.65 0.87 -2.41
N LYS A 295 -22.31 -0.16 -2.96
CA LYS A 295 -21.96 -0.74 -4.26
C LYS A 295 -22.60 0.05 -5.40
N VAL A 296 -21.82 0.39 -6.42
CA VAL A 296 -22.31 1.03 -7.66
C VAL A 296 -22.50 -0.04 -8.73
N LEU A 297 -23.76 -0.40 -8.97
CA LEU A 297 -24.09 -1.47 -9.92
C LEU A 297 -23.93 -1.00 -11.37
N HIS A 298 -23.37 -1.87 -12.21
CA HIS A 298 -23.18 -1.60 -13.62
C HIS A 298 -24.48 -1.75 -14.43
N GLY A 299 -24.71 -0.84 -15.38
CA GLY A 299 -25.82 -0.95 -16.35
C GLY A 299 -27.21 -0.57 -15.79
N LEU A 300 -27.30 0.05 -14.62
CA LEU A 300 -28.57 0.54 -14.12
C LEU A 300 -29.12 1.69 -14.97
N SER A 301 -30.38 1.60 -15.36
CA SER A 301 -31.11 2.61 -16.12
C SER A 301 -32.09 3.45 -15.27
N HIS A 302 -32.22 3.13 -13.99
CA HIS A 302 -33.12 3.80 -13.05
C HIS A 302 -32.35 4.57 -11.97
N LYS A 303 -33.05 5.50 -11.31
CA LYS A 303 -32.49 6.27 -10.19
C LYS A 303 -32.19 5.36 -9.00
N VAL A 304 -31.04 5.57 -8.38
CA VAL A 304 -30.62 4.87 -7.15
C VAL A 304 -30.42 5.85 -6.01
N SER A 305 -30.61 5.36 -4.78
CA SER A 305 -30.38 6.12 -3.56
C SER A 305 -29.22 5.50 -2.79
N TYR A 306 -28.33 6.36 -2.28
CA TYR A 306 -27.24 5.98 -1.39
C TYR A 306 -27.34 6.78 -0.10
N GLU A 307 -26.98 6.13 0.99
CA GLU A 307 -26.83 6.80 2.29
C GLU A 307 -25.35 7.16 2.49
N PHE A 308 -25.10 8.34 3.04
CA PHE A 308 -23.76 8.82 3.34
C PHE A 308 -23.70 9.45 4.72
N LEU A 309 -22.53 9.38 5.35
CA LEU A 309 -22.30 10.12 6.59
C LEU A 309 -22.36 11.63 6.36
N PRO A 310 -22.87 12.42 7.33
CA PRO A 310 -22.77 13.86 7.28
C PRO A 310 -21.31 14.31 7.41
N GLU A 311 -20.99 15.50 6.89
CA GLU A 311 -19.61 15.99 6.83
C GLU A 311 -18.93 16.11 8.21
N ASP A 312 -19.70 16.46 9.24
CA ASP A 312 -19.19 16.69 10.60
C ASP A 312 -18.82 15.39 11.33
N SER A 313 -19.25 14.23 10.81
CA SER A 313 -18.91 12.90 11.36
C SER A 313 -17.63 12.31 10.75
N LEU A 314 -16.92 13.05 9.89
CA LEU A 314 -15.74 12.52 9.18
C LEU A 314 -14.43 12.65 9.96
N ASP A 315 -14.37 13.50 10.98
CA ASP A 315 -13.14 13.75 11.74
C ASP A 315 -12.57 12.50 12.42
N PRO A 316 -13.38 11.61 13.04
CA PRO A 316 -12.91 10.31 13.51
C PRO A 316 -12.27 9.45 12.41
N ILE A 317 -12.90 9.37 11.23
CA ILE A 317 -12.38 8.63 10.07
C ILE A 317 -11.06 9.24 9.60
N PHE A 318 -10.96 10.57 9.56
CA PHE A 318 -9.73 11.25 9.18
C PHE A 318 -8.60 10.95 10.15
N LYS A 319 -8.84 11.04 11.46
CA LYS A 319 -7.84 10.73 12.49
C LYS A 319 -7.41 9.26 12.41
N ALA A 320 -8.35 8.33 12.32
CA ALA A 320 -8.08 6.91 12.12
C ALA A 320 -7.24 6.63 10.86
N THR A 321 -7.50 7.35 9.76
CA THR A 321 -6.72 7.26 8.52
C THR A 321 -5.26 7.69 8.73
N VAL A 322 -5.03 8.79 9.46
CA VAL A 322 -3.68 9.27 9.77
C VAL A 322 -2.91 8.24 10.59
N GLU A 323 -3.52 7.74 11.66
CA GLU A 323 -2.89 6.77 12.57
C GLU A 323 -2.60 5.43 11.89
N ALA A 324 -3.58 4.90 11.14
CA ALA A 324 -3.40 3.65 10.39
C ALA A 324 -2.31 3.80 9.32
N THR A 325 -2.24 4.95 8.63
CA THR A 325 -1.20 5.18 7.62
C THR A 325 0.19 5.28 8.25
N GLU A 326 0.35 6.03 9.35
CA GLU A 326 1.62 6.12 10.07
C GLU A 326 2.08 4.74 10.53
N GLU A 327 1.20 3.98 11.19
CA GLU A 327 1.54 2.64 11.69
C GLU A 327 1.84 1.65 10.56
N ALA A 328 1.09 1.66 9.45
CA ALA A 328 1.35 0.78 8.32
C ALA A 328 2.74 1.02 7.71
N ILE A 329 3.19 2.28 7.62
CA ILE A 329 4.55 2.61 7.16
C ILE A 329 5.59 2.04 8.13
N ILE A 330 5.41 2.19 9.44
CA ILE A 330 6.37 1.65 10.41
C ILE A 330 6.36 0.11 10.42
N ASN A 331 5.18 -0.53 10.30
CA ASN A 331 5.08 -1.98 10.17
C ASN A 331 5.82 -2.49 8.93
N SER A 332 5.77 -1.77 7.80
CA SER A 332 6.54 -2.15 6.61
C SER A 332 8.05 -2.22 6.88
N LEU A 333 8.61 -1.29 7.67
CA LEU A 333 10.03 -1.26 8.04
C LEU A 333 10.36 -2.37 9.05
N PHE A 334 9.48 -2.55 10.04
CA PHE A 334 9.66 -3.53 11.10
C PHE A 334 9.63 -4.95 10.56
N ARG A 335 8.70 -5.26 9.65
CA ARG A 335 8.53 -6.59 9.04
C ARG A 335 9.55 -6.87 7.92
N ALA A 336 10.19 -5.84 7.37
CA ALA A 336 11.13 -6.01 6.27
C ALA A 336 12.48 -6.63 6.72
N GLU A 337 12.83 -7.77 6.12
CA GLU A 337 14.12 -8.44 6.30
C GLU A 337 15.25 -7.81 5.47
N THR A 338 16.49 -7.90 5.96
CA THR A 338 17.67 -7.48 5.20
C THR A 338 17.72 -8.21 3.86
N MET A 339 17.96 -7.47 2.78
CA MET A 339 18.00 -8.03 1.44
C MET A 339 19.22 -7.55 0.67
N VAL A 340 19.89 -8.51 0.02
CA VAL A 340 20.92 -8.26 -0.99
C VAL A 340 20.28 -8.39 -2.37
N GLY A 341 20.51 -7.38 -3.21
CA GLY A 341 20.02 -7.30 -4.57
C GLY A 341 21.15 -7.26 -5.60
N ARG A 342 20.85 -6.67 -6.75
CA ARG A 342 21.82 -6.48 -7.84
C ARG A 342 23.08 -5.74 -7.40
N ASP A 343 24.20 -6.03 -8.04
CA ASP A 343 25.51 -5.40 -7.80
C ASP A 343 26.00 -5.51 -6.35
N GLY A 344 25.46 -6.47 -5.58
CA GLY A 344 25.74 -6.58 -4.15
C GLY A 344 25.08 -5.49 -3.30
N ASN A 345 24.17 -4.67 -3.86
CA ASN A 345 23.46 -3.64 -3.11
C ASN A 345 22.68 -4.25 -1.94
N VAL A 346 22.81 -3.66 -0.77
CA VAL A 346 22.16 -4.14 0.45
C VAL A 346 21.20 -3.09 1.00
N ARG A 347 20.00 -3.54 1.40
CA ARG A 347 19.15 -2.80 2.32
C ARG A 347 18.95 -3.61 3.57
N TYR A 348 19.47 -3.11 4.68
CA TYR A 348 19.29 -3.71 5.98
C TYR A 348 17.85 -3.53 6.46
N GLY A 349 17.27 -4.58 7.05
CA GLY A 349 16.08 -4.44 7.88
C GLY A 349 16.40 -3.51 9.05
N ILE A 350 15.42 -2.74 9.51
CA ILE A 350 15.64 -1.81 10.62
C ILE A 350 16.08 -2.60 11.87
N PRO A 351 17.13 -2.18 12.60
CA PRO A 351 17.62 -2.90 13.77
C PRO A 351 16.68 -2.71 14.96
N ILE A 352 15.73 -3.64 15.12
CA ILE A 352 14.63 -3.51 16.09
C ILE A 352 15.16 -3.28 17.52
N ASN A 353 16.18 -4.03 17.94
CA ASN A 353 16.77 -3.86 19.27
C ASN A 353 17.36 -2.45 19.51
N GLU A 354 17.98 -1.86 18.49
CA GLU A 354 18.51 -0.49 18.59
C GLU A 354 17.38 0.54 18.58
N VAL A 355 16.33 0.31 17.78
CA VAL A 355 15.11 1.14 17.82
C VAL A 355 14.51 1.12 19.22
N LEU A 356 14.39 -0.03 19.87
CA LEU A 356 13.86 -0.13 21.24
C LEU A 356 14.72 0.62 22.25
N LYS A 357 16.05 0.56 22.16
CA LYS A 357 16.94 1.37 23.00
C LYS A 357 16.71 2.87 22.79
N ILE A 358 16.52 3.29 21.53
CA ILE A 358 16.21 4.69 21.19
C ILE A 358 14.83 5.09 21.75
N MET A 359 13.81 4.25 21.59
CA MET A 359 12.47 4.56 22.11
C MET A 359 12.46 4.69 23.64
N ARG A 360 13.19 3.83 24.36
CA ARG A 360 13.40 3.95 25.83
C ARG A 360 14.14 5.23 26.21
N LYS A 361 15.21 5.58 25.48
CA LYS A 361 15.96 6.83 25.68
C LYS A 361 15.06 8.07 25.60
N TYR A 362 14.05 8.03 24.73
CA TYR A 362 13.07 9.12 24.55
C TYR A 362 11.79 8.95 25.39
N GLY A 363 11.72 7.97 26.29
CA GLY A 363 10.59 7.79 27.21
C GLY A 363 9.28 7.37 26.54
N LYS A 364 9.34 6.68 25.40
CA LYS A 364 8.16 6.19 24.67
C LYS A 364 7.75 4.77 25.05
N ILE A 365 8.68 3.96 25.55
CA ILE A 365 8.47 2.60 26.03
C ILE A 365 9.32 2.31 27.26
#